data_AF-A0A258U375-F1
#
_entry.id   AF-A0A258U375-F1
#
_cell.length_a   1.000
_cell.length_b   1.000
_cell.length_c   1.000
_cell.angle_alpha   90.00
_cell.angle_beta   90.00
_cell.angle_gamma   90.00
#
_symmetry.space_group_name_H-M   'P 1'
#
loop_
_entity.id
_entity.type
_entity.pdbx_description
1 polymer ?
#
loop_
_entity_poly.entity_id
_entity_poly.type
_entity_poly.pdbx_seq_one_letter_code
_entity_poly.pdbx_strand_id
1 'polypeptide(L)'
;MKFIDEATIKVYAGDGGNGVATFRREKYEPMGGPNGGDGGKGGSIYAIADRNINTLVDYRYTRTFRGQRGENGRGAECYGAKGEDTVLRVPVGTVISDKATGNMIVDLSVHGQEVLLAKGGANGLGNVHFKSSINRAPRQCTKGEPGESFELYLELKVLADVGLLGMPNAGKSTFIRSVSAAKPKVADYPFTTLHPNLGVVRVDTNRSFVIADVPGLIEGAAEGAGLGHQFLRHLARTSLLLHLVDIAPFDEAVNPVEEAKA
;
A
#
# COMPACT_ATOMS: atom_id res chain seq x y z
N MET A 1 20.33 -6.16 -2.41
CA MET A 1 18.95 -5.79 -2.05
C MET A 1 18.00 -6.54 -2.99
N LYS A 2 17.03 -7.30 -2.47
CA LYS A 2 16.03 -7.99 -3.30
C LYS A 2 14.99 -6.95 -3.73
N PHE A 3 14.70 -6.83 -5.03
CA PHE A 3 13.40 -6.35 -5.51
C PHE A 3 12.31 -7.09 -4.74
N ILE A 4 11.47 -6.32 -4.06
CA ILE A 4 10.40 -6.81 -3.20
C ILE A 4 9.15 -6.08 -3.67
N ASP A 5 8.57 -6.71 -4.67
CA ASP A 5 7.39 -6.34 -5.41
C ASP A 5 6.16 -6.86 -4.66
N GLU A 6 6.40 -7.68 -3.63
CA GLU A 6 5.41 -8.36 -2.81
C GLU A 6 5.75 -8.22 -1.33
N ALA A 7 4.76 -7.88 -0.51
CA ALA A 7 4.92 -7.86 0.94
C ALA A 7 3.68 -8.43 1.63
N THR A 8 3.90 -9.14 2.74
CA THR A 8 2.81 -9.59 3.60
C THR A 8 2.86 -8.81 4.90
N ILE A 9 1.76 -8.16 5.24
CA ILE A 9 1.62 -7.36 6.45
C ILE A 9 0.44 -7.82 7.28
N LYS A 10 0.50 -7.56 8.58
CA LYS A 10 -0.62 -7.72 9.51
C LYS A 10 -1.08 -6.35 9.94
N VAL A 11 -2.35 -6.06 9.70
CA VAL A 11 -2.99 -4.83 10.13
C VAL A 11 -3.94 -5.12 11.28
N TYR A 12 -3.86 -4.33 12.34
CA TYR A 12 -4.73 -4.40 13.50
C TYR A 12 -5.30 -3.01 13.76
N ALA A 13 -6.57 -2.77 13.43
CA ALA A 13 -7.20 -1.51 13.78
C ALA A 13 -7.28 -1.35 15.30
N GLY A 14 -7.39 -0.11 15.76
CA GLY A 14 -7.52 0.19 17.18
C GLY A 14 -8.85 -0.32 17.71
N ASP A 15 -8.83 -0.87 18.93
CA ASP A 15 -10.05 -1.23 19.64
C ASP A 15 -10.79 0.02 20.12
N GLY A 16 -12.09 -0.10 20.31
CA GLY A 16 -12.88 0.90 21.01
C GLY A 16 -12.47 1.04 22.48
N GLY A 17 -12.55 2.27 22.98
CA GLY A 17 -12.50 2.55 24.40
C GLY A 17 -13.74 2.01 25.11
N ASN A 18 -13.59 1.61 26.37
CA ASN A 18 -14.72 1.15 27.17
C ASN A 18 -15.54 2.33 27.68
N GLY A 19 -16.86 2.18 27.70
CA GLY A 19 -17.71 3.04 28.52
C GLY A 19 -17.51 2.72 29.99
N VAL A 20 -17.79 3.69 30.87
CA VAL A 20 -17.67 3.50 32.32
C VAL A 20 -19.02 3.70 33.00
N ALA A 21 -19.26 2.96 34.06
CA ALA A 21 -20.40 3.17 34.96
C ALA A 21 -19.95 3.91 36.22
N THR A 22 -20.16 5.23 36.26
CA THR A 22 -19.90 6.07 37.43
C THR A 22 -21.14 6.87 37.85
N PHE A 23 -21.10 7.39 39.07
CA PHE A 23 -22.16 8.21 39.65
C PHE A 23 -21.58 9.50 40.21
N ARG A 24 -22.36 10.58 40.19
CA ARG A 24 -21.98 11.84 40.86
C ARG A 24 -21.89 11.61 42.37
N ARG A 25 -20.83 12.17 42.97
CA ARG A 25 -20.59 12.16 44.41
C ARG A 25 -20.32 13.58 44.86
N GLU A 26 -21.30 14.21 45.49
CA GLU A 26 -21.21 15.57 45.99
C GLU A 26 -21.55 15.60 47.47
N LYS A 27 -20.91 16.53 48.21
CA LYS A 27 -21.01 16.58 49.68
C LYS A 27 -22.45 16.72 50.19
N TYR A 28 -23.33 17.34 49.41
CA TYR A 28 -24.72 17.61 49.77
C TYR A 28 -25.73 16.79 48.95
N GLU A 29 -25.27 15.85 48.12
CA GLU A 29 -26.12 15.00 47.29
C GLU A 29 -25.76 13.51 47.50
N PRO A 30 -26.47 12.80 48.40
CA PRO A 30 -26.11 11.43 48.79
C PRO A 30 -26.23 10.40 47.66
N MET A 31 -27.13 10.61 46.70
CA MET A 31 -27.38 9.71 45.56
C MET A 31 -27.42 10.50 44.25
N GLY A 32 -26.25 10.95 43.81
CA GLY A 32 -26.10 11.61 42.52
C GLY A 32 -26.42 10.68 41.35
N GLY A 33 -26.92 11.25 40.26
CA GLY A 33 -27.26 10.53 39.03
C GLY A 33 -26.04 9.87 38.34
N PRO A 34 -26.29 8.98 37.36
CA PRO A 34 -25.23 8.40 36.54
C PRO A 34 -24.48 9.49 35.77
N ASN A 35 -23.15 9.38 35.69
CA ASN A 35 -22.28 10.35 34.99
C ASN A 35 -21.09 9.68 34.31
N GLY A 36 -21.19 8.41 33.94
CA GLY A 36 -20.13 7.72 33.22
C GLY A 36 -20.21 8.02 31.73
N GLY A 37 -19.11 8.56 31.19
CA GLY A 37 -18.95 8.83 29.77
C GLY A 37 -18.69 7.57 28.94
N ASP A 38 -18.85 7.72 27.63
CA ASP A 38 -18.54 6.70 26.63
C ASP A 38 -17.04 6.62 26.38
N GLY A 39 -16.59 5.48 25.87
CA GLY A 39 -15.26 5.37 25.30
C GLY A 39 -15.10 6.16 23.99
N GLY A 40 -13.86 6.32 23.56
CA GLY A 40 -13.52 6.81 22.24
C GLY A 40 -13.54 5.68 21.20
N LYS A 41 -13.72 6.03 19.92
CA LYS A 41 -13.59 5.06 18.83
C LYS A 41 -12.12 4.70 18.63
N GLY A 42 -11.86 3.46 18.20
CA GLY A 42 -10.53 3.04 17.80
C GLY A 42 -10.06 3.71 16.52
N GLY A 43 -8.75 3.88 16.39
CA GLY A 43 -8.11 4.36 15.17
C GLY A 43 -8.22 3.35 14.03
N SER A 44 -8.57 3.82 12.84
CA SER A 44 -8.67 2.99 11.64
C SER A 44 -7.35 2.94 10.89
N ILE A 45 -7.19 1.95 10.01
CA ILE A 45 -6.01 1.82 9.15
C ILE A 45 -6.41 2.10 7.71
N TYR A 46 -5.72 3.05 7.10
CA TYR A 46 -5.90 3.45 5.71
C TYR A 46 -4.66 3.10 4.89
N ALA A 47 -4.84 2.86 3.60
CA ALA A 47 -3.74 2.87 2.62
C ALA A 47 -3.91 4.05 1.66
N ILE A 48 -2.79 4.72 1.36
CA ILE A 48 -2.73 5.83 0.41
C ILE A 48 -1.68 5.54 -0.64
N ALA A 49 -2.07 5.68 -1.91
CA ALA A 49 -1.15 5.54 -3.03
C ALA A 49 -0.26 6.79 -3.18
N ASP A 50 1.05 6.62 -3.14
CA ASP A 50 2.02 7.71 -3.25
C ASP A 50 2.98 7.49 -4.41
N ARG A 51 3.04 8.46 -5.33
CA ARG A 51 3.95 8.47 -6.48
C ARG A 51 5.42 8.64 -6.10
N ASN A 52 5.71 9.08 -4.88
CA ASN A 52 7.08 9.23 -4.39
C ASN A 52 7.65 7.91 -3.84
N ILE A 53 6.80 6.88 -3.68
CA ILE A 53 7.19 5.57 -3.15
C ILE A 53 7.12 4.59 -4.31
N ASN A 54 8.25 3.95 -4.61
CA ASN A 54 8.36 3.10 -5.80
C ASN A 54 8.61 1.63 -5.48
N THR A 55 8.75 1.27 -4.19
CA THR A 55 8.99 -0.12 -3.76
C THR A 55 8.21 -0.46 -2.49
N LEU A 56 7.94 -1.75 -2.24
CA LEU A 56 7.31 -2.25 -1.02
C LEU A 56 8.31 -2.73 0.04
N VAL A 57 9.59 -2.34 -0.08
CA VAL A 57 10.68 -2.83 0.76
C VAL A 57 10.44 -2.53 2.25
N ASP A 58 9.87 -1.37 2.58
CA ASP A 58 9.64 -0.93 3.97
C ASP A 58 8.70 -1.89 4.73
N TYR A 59 7.71 -2.44 4.03
CA TYR A 59 6.72 -3.38 4.56
C TYR A 59 7.30 -4.76 4.89
N ARG A 60 8.52 -5.06 4.43
CA ARG A 60 9.20 -6.32 4.78
C ARG A 60 9.89 -6.23 6.15
N TYR A 61 10.40 -5.05 6.49
CA TYR A 61 11.05 -4.77 7.77
C TYR A 61 10.02 -4.60 8.87
N THR A 62 9.00 -3.76 8.60
CA THR A 62 7.88 -3.55 9.51
C THR A 62 6.67 -4.29 8.98
N ARG A 63 6.38 -5.46 9.56
CA ARG A 63 5.29 -6.35 9.11
C ARG A 63 3.98 -6.15 9.86
N THR A 64 3.99 -5.43 10.97
CA THR A 64 2.82 -5.28 11.85
C THR A 64 2.51 -3.81 12.01
N PHE A 65 1.29 -3.43 11.64
CA PHE A 65 0.77 -2.07 11.77
C PHE A 65 -0.44 -2.10 12.69
N ARG A 66 -0.45 -1.22 13.69
CA ARG A 66 -1.52 -1.13 14.68
C ARG A 66 -2.10 0.28 14.70
N GLY A 67 -3.42 0.37 14.74
CA GLY A 67 -4.14 1.61 15.04
C GLY A 67 -4.11 1.88 16.54
N GLN A 68 -4.25 3.15 16.94
CA GLN A 68 -4.32 3.50 18.35
C GLN A 68 -5.68 3.10 18.93
N ARG A 69 -5.68 2.50 20.12
CA ARG A 69 -6.91 2.19 20.86
C ARG A 69 -7.59 3.49 21.33
N GLY A 70 -8.92 3.54 21.25
CA GLY A 70 -9.70 4.65 21.81
C GLY A 70 -9.59 4.73 23.34
N GLU A 71 -9.61 5.93 23.91
CA GLU A 71 -9.56 6.08 25.36
C GLU A 71 -10.86 5.60 26.03
N ASN A 72 -10.76 5.12 27.27
CA ASN A 72 -11.97 4.80 28.04
C ASN A 72 -12.70 6.09 28.43
N GLY A 73 -14.02 5.98 28.59
CA GLY A 73 -14.82 7.01 29.23
C GLY A 73 -14.39 7.23 30.67
N ARG A 74 -14.76 8.37 31.24
CA ARG A 74 -14.47 8.73 32.63
C ARG A 74 -15.73 9.23 33.31
N GLY A 75 -15.64 9.48 34.62
CA GLY A 75 -16.71 10.13 35.35
C GLY A 75 -16.90 11.58 34.89
N ALA A 76 -17.95 12.22 35.43
CA ALA A 76 -18.35 13.59 35.05
C ALA A 76 -18.68 13.74 33.56
N GLU A 77 -19.31 12.71 32.96
CA GLU A 77 -19.74 12.69 31.56
C GLU A 77 -18.60 12.94 30.56
N CYS A 78 -17.37 12.62 30.98
CA CYS A 78 -16.19 12.81 30.17
C CYS A 78 -16.01 11.63 29.20
N TYR A 79 -16.21 11.92 27.92
CA TYR A 79 -16.07 10.97 26.82
C TYR A 79 -14.59 10.74 26.46
N GLY A 80 -14.25 9.49 26.15
CA GLY A 80 -12.90 9.11 25.73
C GLY A 80 -12.53 9.68 24.35
N ALA A 81 -11.27 10.08 24.19
CA ALA A 81 -10.73 10.54 22.91
C ALA A 81 -10.65 9.40 21.88
N LYS A 82 -10.87 9.75 20.60
CA LYS A 82 -10.68 8.84 19.47
C LYS A 82 -9.19 8.48 19.36
N GLY A 83 -8.88 7.21 19.09
CA GLY A 83 -7.54 6.81 18.70
C GLY A 83 -7.12 7.40 17.34
N GLU A 84 -5.85 7.75 17.21
CA GLU A 84 -5.24 8.20 15.96
C GLU A 84 -5.29 7.10 14.89
N ASP A 85 -5.63 7.52 13.67
CA ASP A 85 -5.67 6.65 12.50
C ASP A 85 -4.25 6.42 11.96
N THR A 86 -3.97 5.23 11.46
CA THR A 86 -2.67 4.87 10.89
C THR A 86 -2.77 4.83 9.37
N VAL A 87 -1.89 5.56 8.68
CA VAL A 87 -1.87 5.63 7.22
C VAL A 87 -0.66 4.88 6.67
N LEU A 88 -0.91 3.89 5.81
CA LEU A 88 0.08 3.10 5.09
C LEU A 88 0.29 3.70 3.70
N ARG A 89 1.45 4.28 3.43
CA ARG A 89 1.77 4.84 2.10
C ARG A 89 2.37 3.76 1.23
N VAL A 90 1.72 3.44 0.11
CA VAL A 90 2.16 2.38 -0.82
C VAL A 90 2.41 2.98 -2.21
N PRO A 91 3.25 2.35 -3.04
CA PRO A 91 3.42 2.77 -4.43
C PRO A 91 2.10 2.78 -5.21
N VAL A 92 2.02 3.66 -6.20
CA VAL A 92 0.92 3.65 -7.17
C VAL A 92 0.98 2.34 -7.98
N GLY A 93 -0.16 1.69 -8.18
CA GLY A 93 -0.28 0.37 -8.80
C GLY A 93 -0.12 -0.80 -7.82
N THR A 94 -0.14 -0.53 -6.51
CA THR A 94 -0.19 -1.58 -5.48
C THR A 94 -1.59 -2.17 -5.41
N VAL A 95 -1.66 -3.49 -5.52
CA VAL A 95 -2.85 -4.29 -5.28
C VAL A 95 -2.77 -4.85 -3.88
N ILE A 96 -3.88 -4.74 -3.15
CA ILE A 96 -4.01 -5.27 -1.81
C ILE A 96 -5.06 -6.38 -1.86
N SER A 97 -4.66 -7.57 -1.47
CA SER A 97 -5.53 -8.73 -1.34
C SER A 97 -5.51 -9.27 0.09
N ASP A 98 -6.59 -9.92 0.49
CA ASP A 98 -6.61 -10.69 1.72
C ASP A 98 -5.77 -11.96 1.51
N LYS A 99 -4.81 -12.19 2.40
CA LYS A 99 -3.90 -13.34 2.30
C LYS A 99 -4.63 -14.66 2.55
N ALA A 100 -5.69 -14.67 3.36
CA ALA A 100 -6.41 -15.90 3.70
C ALA A 100 -7.29 -16.38 2.54
N THR A 101 -7.99 -15.45 1.88
CA THR A 101 -8.95 -15.75 0.82
C THR A 101 -8.38 -15.57 -0.59
N GLY A 102 -7.29 -14.82 -0.75
CA GLY A 102 -6.76 -14.41 -2.05
C GLY A 102 -7.63 -13.36 -2.76
N ASN A 103 -8.72 -12.92 -2.14
CA ASN A 103 -9.63 -11.95 -2.75
C ASN A 103 -8.97 -10.58 -2.80
N MET A 104 -9.02 -9.96 -3.98
CA MET A 104 -8.57 -8.58 -4.17
C MET A 104 -9.50 -7.63 -3.42
N ILE A 105 -8.94 -6.84 -2.51
CA ILE A 105 -9.67 -5.82 -1.76
C ILE A 105 -9.69 -4.52 -2.56
N VAL A 106 -8.52 -4.09 -3.06
CA VAL A 106 -8.39 -2.82 -3.78
C VAL A 106 -7.16 -2.80 -4.70
N ASP A 107 -7.27 -2.05 -5.80
CA ASP A 107 -6.17 -1.69 -6.69
C ASP A 107 -5.95 -0.17 -6.60
N LEU A 108 -4.80 0.24 -6.07
CA LEU A 108 -4.46 1.64 -5.81
C LEU A 108 -3.76 2.24 -7.04
N SER A 109 -4.54 2.50 -8.08
CA SER A 109 -4.03 2.90 -9.40
C SER A 109 -3.74 4.39 -9.56
N VAL A 110 -4.28 5.26 -8.69
CA VAL A 110 -4.14 6.72 -8.80
C VAL A 110 -3.42 7.30 -7.60
N HIS A 111 -2.51 8.25 -7.82
CA HIS A 111 -1.85 8.97 -6.72
C HIS A 111 -2.86 9.70 -5.82
N GLY A 112 -2.69 9.57 -4.50
CA GLY A 112 -3.56 10.15 -3.50
C GLY A 112 -4.85 9.36 -3.26
N GLN A 113 -5.05 8.24 -3.97
CA GLN A 113 -6.18 7.36 -3.71
C GLN A 113 -6.03 6.76 -2.30
N GLU A 114 -7.01 7.06 -1.45
CA GLU A 114 -7.11 6.57 -0.08
C GLU A 114 -8.18 5.49 0.02
N VAL A 115 -7.89 4.41 0.76
CA VAL A 115 -8.84 3.34 1.04
C VAL A 115 -8.75 2.89 2.49
N LEU A 116 -9.90 2.63 3.09
CA LEU A 116 -9.99 2.02 4.42
C LEU A 116 -9.65 0.53 4.32
N LEU A 117 -8.59 0.10 5.01
CA LEU A 117 -8.16 -1.30 5.05
C LEU A 117 -8.74 -2.07 6.24
N ALA A 118 -8.76 -1.43 7.41
CA ALA A 118 -9.28 -2.03 8.63
C ALA A 118 -9.98 -0.95 9.45
N LYS A 119 -11.25 -1.19 9.77
CA LYS A 119 -12.08 -0.27 10.54
C LYS A 119 -11.76 -0.39 12.04
N GLY A 120 -11.59 0.76 12.69
CA GLY A 120 -11.46 0.86 14.14
C GLY A 120 -12.74 0.44 14.86
N GLY A 121 -12.57 -0.15 16.04
CA GLY A 121 -13.66 -0.64 16.87
C GLY A 121 -14.59 0.49 17.36
N ALA A 122 -15.88 0.18 17.47
CA ALA A 122 -16.86 1.11 18.00
C ALA A 122 -16.65 1.36 19.50
N ASN A 123 -17.02 2.56 19.95
CA ASN A 123 -16.91 2.94 21.35
C ASN A 123 -17.90 2.20 22.25
N GLY A 124 -17.47 1.88 23.47
CA GLY A 124 -18.34 1.40 24.53
C GLY A 124 -19.17 2.54 25.13
N LEU A 125 -20.40 2.24 25.51
CA LEU A 125 -21.37 3.16 26.07
C LEU A 125 -21.24 3.21 27.59
N GLY A 126 -21.18 4.43 28.13
CA GLY A 126 -21.24 4.68 29.56
C GLY A 126 -22.64 4.45 30.13
N ASN A 127 -22.74 4.46 31.46
CA ASN A 127 -24.03 4.19 32.11
C ASN A 127 -25.10 5.26 31.85
N VAL A 128 -24.72 6.46 31.42
CA VAL A 128 -25.66 7.54 31.08
C VAL A 128 -26.66 7.12 29.99
N HIS A 129 -26.23 6.32 28.99
CA HIS A 129 -27.12 5.83 27.91
C HIS A 129 -28.16 4.81 28.36
N PHE A 130 -27.93 4.12 29.47
CA PHE A 130 -28.84 3.11 30.01
C PHE A 130 -29.89 3.69 30.97
N LYS A 131 -29.88 5.02 31.15
CA LYS A 131 -30.81 5.72 32.04
C LYS A 131 -32.19 5.78 31.38
N SER A 132 -33.21 5.32 32.09
CA SER A 132 -34.61 5.45 31.67
C SER A 132 -35.48 5.95 32.81
N SER A 133 -36.75 6.26 32.53
CA SER A 133 -37.73 6.65 33.55
C SER A 133 -37.88 5.61 34.66
N ILE A 134 -37.65 4.33 34.31
CA ILE A 134 -37.75 3.16 35.20
C ILE A 134 -36.37 2.83 35.81
N ASN A 135 -35.28 2.97 35.04
CA ASN A 135 -33.91 2.70 35.49
C ASN A 135 -33.12 4.01 35.67
N ARG A 136 -33.26 4.64 36.84
CA ARG A 136 -32.64 5.96 37.11
C ARG A 136 -31.16 5.90 37.48
N ALA A 137 -30.67 4.75 37.94
CA ALA A 137 -29.28 4.55 38.38
C ALA A 137 -28.66 3.29 37.74
N PRO A 138 -28.55 3.24 36.40
CA PRO A 138 -27.95 2.12 35.68
C PRO A 138 -26.50 1.91 36.11
N ARG A 139 -26.16 0.65 36.41
CA ARG A 139 -24.77 0.18 36.63
C ARG A 139 -24.19 -0.53 35.41
N GLN A 140 -24.94 -0.52 34.31
CA GLN A 140 -24.55 -1.15 33.05
C GLN A 140 -23.66 -0.20 32.25
N CYS A 141 -22.64 -0.75 31.61
CA CYS A 141 -21.81 -0.08 30.61
C CYS A 141 -21.38 -1.14 29.59
N THR A 142 -21.11 -0.73 28.35
CA THR A 142 -20.58 -1.65 27.34
C THR A 142 -19.10 -1.43 27.15
N LYS A 143 -18.39 -2.52 26.83
CA LYS A 143 -16.99 -2.48 26.41
C LYS A 143 -16.92 -1.96 24.98
N GLY A 144 -15.77 -1.38 24.62
CA GLY A 144 -15.49 -1.06 23.22
C GLY A 144 -15.43 -2.32 22.38
N GLU A 145 -15.88 -2.22 21.13
CA GLU A 145 -15.76 -3.32 20.18
C GLU A 145 -14.29 -3.48 19.74
N PRO A 146 -13.85 -4.71 19.44
CA PRO A 146 -12.53 -4.93 18.89
C PRO A 146 -12.41 -4.29 17.50
N GLY A 147 -11.22 -3.80 17.16
CA GLY A 147 -10.92 -3.36 15.80
C GLY A 147 -10.79 -4.53 14.84
N GLU A 148 -10.99 -4.27 13.54
CA GLU A 148 -10.77 -5.28 12.52
C GLU A 148 -9.28 -5.64 12.41
N SER A 149 -9.00 -6.91 12.13
CA SER A 149 -7.64 -7.40 11.92
C SER A 149 -7.55 -8.26 10.67
N PHE A 150 -6.60 -7.96 9.80
CA PHE A 150 -6.40 -8.69 8.54
C PHE A 150 -4.92 -9.01 8.33
N GLU A 151 -4.66 -10.16 7.70
CA GLU A 151 -3.37 -10.41 7.04
C GLU A 151 -3.52 -10.03 5.58
N LEU A 152 -2.81 -9.00 5.15
CA LEU A 152 -2.88 -8.46 3.80
C LEU A 152 -1.64 -8.87 3.01
N TYR A 153 -1.86 -9.18 1.74
CA TYR A 153 -0.84 -9.37 0.74
C TYR A 153 -0.85 -8.17 -0.20
N LEU A 154 0.31 -7.54 -0.32
CA LEU A 154 0.56 -6.36 -1.15
C LEU A 154 1.38 -6.82 -2.35
N GLU A 155 0.93 -6.48 -3.54
CA GLU A 155 1.62 -6.79 -4.80
C GLU A 155 1.68 -5.54 -5.66
N LEU A 156 2.87 -5.14 -6.11
CA LEU A 156 3.05 -4.01 -7.01
C LEU A 156 2.96 -4.48 -8.47
N LYS A 157 1.90 -4.07 -9.19
CA LYS A 157 1.69 -4.42 -10.61
C LYS A 157 2.55 -3.61 -11.61
N VAL A 158 3.42 -2.72 -11.13
CA VAL A 158 4.24 -1.86 -12.02
C VAL A 158 5.52 -2.58 -12.40
N LEU A 159 5.74 -2.75 -13.71
CA LEU A 159 6.90 -3.45 -14.28
C LEU A 159 8.14 -2.58 -14.39
N ALA A 160 8.00 -1.32 -14.83
CA ALA A 160 9.10 -0.35 -14.87
C ALA A 160 8.59 1.08 -15.05
N ASP A 161 9.35 2.03 -14.51
CA ASP A 161 9.16 3.46 -14.75
C ASP A 161 9.77 3.88 -16.10
N VAL A 162 10.86 3.23 -16.50
CA VAL A 162 11.58 3.48 -17.75
C VAL A 162 11.75 2.19 -18.56
N GLY A 163 11.31 2.18 -19.81
CA GLY A 163 11.58 1.08 -20.75
C GLY A 163 12.76 1.40 -21.65
N LEU A 164 13.73 0.48 -21.75
CA LEU A 164 14.84 0.62 -22.71
C LEU A 164 14.47 0.04 -24.07
N LEU A 165 14.67 0.82 -25.12
CA LEU A 165 14.53 0.44 -26.53
C LEU A 165 15.89 0.48 -27.21
N GLY A 166 16.03 -0.22 -28.34
CA GLY A 166 17.26 -0.30 -29.11
C GLY A 166 17.50 -1.71 -29.63
N MET A 167 18.38 -1.84 -30.62
CA MET A 167 18.67 -3.11 -31.28
C MET A 167 19.28 -4.14 -30.32
N PRO A 168 19.20 -5.44 -30.66
CA PRO A 168 20.03 -6.45 -30.01
C PRO A 168 21.50 -6.00 -30.03
N ASN A 169 22.18 -6.10 -28.88
CA ASN A 169 23.57 -5.67 -28.68
C ASN A 169 23.84 -4.15 -28.61
N ALA A 170 22.83 -3.27 -28.63
CA ALA A 170 23.01 -1.82 -28.39
C ALA A 170 23.49 -1.45 -26.95
N GLY A 171 23.95 -2.43 -26.17
CA GLY A 171 24.44 -2.22 -24.80
C GLY A 171 23.37 -2.12 -23.71
N LYS A 172 22.07 -2.37 -24.02
CA LYS A 172 20.94 -2.24 -23.06
C LYS A 172 21.18 -2.96 -21.73
N SER A 173 21.51 -4.26 -21.76
CA SER A 173 21.80 -5.04 -20.56
C SER A 173 23.03 -4.54 -19.78
N THR A 174 24.04 -4.03 -20.48
CA THR A 174 25.23 -3.42 -19.87
C THR A 174 24.88 -2.10 -19.17
N PHE A 175 24.06 -1.28 -19.82
CA PHE A 175 23.56 -0.03 -19.26
C PHE A 175 22.79 -0.29 -17.95
N ILE A 176 21.81 -1.20 -17.96
CA ILE A 176 21.05 -1.58 -16.75
C ILE A 176 21.97 -2.01 -15.60
N ARG A 177 22.99 -2.83 -15.89
CA ARG A 177 23.98 -3.26 -14.87
C ARG A 177 24.79 -2.10 -14.31
N SER A 178 25.11 -1.10 -15.13
CA SER A 178 25.93 0.04 -14.72
C SER A 178 25.17 1.06 -13.86
N VAL A 179 23.90 1.30 -14.16
CA VAL A 179 23.07 2.31 -13.45
C VAL A 179 22.30 1.73 -12.28
N SER A 180 22.17 0.40 -12.20
CA SER A 180 21.41 -0.25 -11.15
C SER A 180 22.19 -0.30 -9.84
N ALA A 181 21.58 0.24 -8.77
CA ALA A 181 22.11 0.19 -7.40
C ALA A 181 22.09 -1.24 -6.80
N ALA A 182 21.44 -2.20 -7.48
CA ALA A 182 21.42 -3.61 -7.13
C ALA A 182 21.75 -4.47 -8.35
N LYS A 183 22.22 -5.71 -8.14
CA LYS A 183 22.43 -6.66 -9.23
C LYS A 183 21.11 -6.85 -10.00
N PRO A 184 21.08 -6.59 -11.32
CA PRO A 184 19.86 -6.74 -12.11
C PRO A 184 19.30 -8.14 -11.97
N LYS A 185 17.98 -8.22 -11.80
CA LYS A 185 17.29 -9.49 -11.67
C LYS A 185 16.53 -9.80 -12.95
N VAL A 186 16.56 -11.08 -13.29
CA VAL A 186 15.70 -11.71 -14.27
C VAL A 186 14.39 -11.98 -13.55
N ALA A 187 13.27 -11.47 -14.06
CA ALA A 187 11.96 -11.64 -13.44
C ALA A 187 11.06 -12.53 -14.30
N ASP A 188 10.34 -13.43 -13.63
CA ASP A 188 9.53 -14.47 -14.24
C ASP A 188 8.06 -14.05 -14.16
N TYR A 189 7.64 -13.14 -15.04
CA TYR A 189 6.24 -12.74 -15.08
C TYR A 189 5.40 -13.76 -15.86
N PRO A 190 4.16 -14.08 -15.42
CA PRO A 190 3.34 -15.13 -16.02
C PRO A 190 3.01 -14.92 -17.52
N PHE A 191 3.28 -13.72 -18.04
CA PHE A 191 2.87 -13.26 -19.37
C PHE A 191 4.05 -12.88 -20.27
N THR A 192 5.29 -13.10 -19.82
CA THR A 192 6.50 -12.83 -20.61
C THR A 192 7.07 -14.13 -21.16
N THR A 193 7.28 -14.23 -22.48
CA THR A 193 8.01 -15.36 -23.10
C THR A 193 9.52 -15.24 -22.94
N LEU A 194 10.01 -14.02 -22.73
CA LEU A 194 11.41 -13.71 -22.46
C LEU A 194 11.47 -12.92 -21.15
N HIS A 195 12.27 -13.42 -20.20
CA HIS A 195 12.44 -12.77 -18.92
C HIS A 195 13.10 -11.40 -19.07
N PRO A 196 12.42 -10.28 -18.74
CA PRO A 196 13.01 -8.96 -18.86
C PRO A 196 14.10 -8.76 -17.80
N ASN A 197 15.15 -8.03 -18.17
CA ASN A 197 16.17 -7.59 -17.23
C ASN A 197 15.69 -6.31 -16.53
N LEU A 198 15.58 -6.36 -15.20
CA LEU A 198 15.16 -5.22 -14.38
C LEU A 198 16.33 -4.67 -13.55
N GLY A 199 16.44 -3.34 -13.49
CA GLY A 199 17.39 -2.62 -12.64
C GLY A 199 16.71 -1.55 -11.80
N VAL A 200 17.14 -1.40 -10.54
CA VAL A 200 16.71 -0.27 -9.68
C VAL A 200 17.76 0.82 -9.76
N VAL A 201 17.39 1.99 -10.27
CA VAL A 201 18.26 3.17 -10.22
C VAL A 201 17.90 3.98 -8.99
N ARG A 202 18.86 4.17 -8.09
CA ARG A 202 18.69 5.04 -6.92
C ARG A 202 19.30 6.40 -7.23
N VAL A 203 18.47 7.44 -7.26
CA VAL A 203 18.90 8.82 -7.48
C VAL A 203 19.20 9.49 -6.13
N ASP A 204 18.39 9.20 -5.10
CA ASP A 204 18.55 9.75 -3.76
C ASP A 204 17.97 8.79 -2.69
N THR A 205 18.02 9.17 -1.41
CA THR A 205 17.60 8.38 -0.25
C THR A 205 16.17 7.88 -0.37
N ASN A 206 15.26 8.73 -0.86
CA ASN A 206 13.83 8.47 -1.04
C ASN A 206 13.40 8.52 -2.53
N ARG A 207 14.34 8.50 -3.48
CA ARG A 207 14.03 8.54 -4.91
C ARG A 207 14.74 7.41 -5.63
N SER A 208 13.97 6.44 -6.08
CA SER A 208 14.44 5.31 -6.87
C SER A 208 13.45 5.01 -7.97
N PHE A 209 13.89 4.60 -9.15
CA PHE A 209 12.99 4.19 -10.22
C PHE A 209 13.46 2.87 -10.83
N VAL A 210 12.54 2.19 -11.51
CA VAL A 210 12.77 0.89 -12.12
C VAL A 210 13.00 1.06 -13.62
N ILE A 211 14.11 0.53 -14.12
CA ILE A 211 14.38 0.40 -15.55
C ILE A 211 14.15 -1.06 -15.94
N ALA A 212 13.36 -1.28 -16.99
CA ALA A 212 13.25 -2.58 -17.65
C ALA A 212 13.91 -2.54 -19.04
N ASP A 213 14.64 -3.59 -19.37
CA ASP A 213 14.88 -3.95 -20.76
C ASP A 213 13.56 -4.38 -21.37
N VAL A 214 13.14 -3.73 -22.45
CA VAL A 214 12.04 -4.21 -23.27
C VAL A 214 12.66 -5.22 -24.23
N PRO A 215 12.57 -6.55 -23.98
CA PRO A 215 12.97 -7.53 -24.98
C PRO A 215 12.21 -7.21 -26.26
N GLY A 216 12.96 -7.18 -27.37
CA GLY A 216 12.54 -6.58 -28.63
C GLY A 216 11.08 -6.84 -28.92
N LEU A 217 10.32 -5.75 -29.08
CA LEU A 217 9.04 -5.81 -29.79
C LEU A 217 9.37 -6.32 -31.18
N ILE A 218 9.39 -7.64 -31.35
CA ILE A 218 9.48 -8.30 -32.65
C ILE A 218 8.37 -7.71 -33.52
N GLU A 219 8.69 -7.42 -34.78
CA GLU A 219 7.69 -7.07 -35.79
C GLU A 219 6.54 -8.08 -35.69
N GLY A 220 5.30 -7.59 -35.48
CA GLY A 220 4.12 -8.43 -35.26
C GLY A 220 3.64 -8.57 -33.82
N ALA A 221 4.27 -7.92 -32.82
CA ALA A 221 3.75 -7.88 -31.44
C ALA A 221 2.32 -7.30 -31.32
N ALA A 222 1.91 -6.45 -32.29
CA ALA A 222 0.56 -5.89 -32.40
C ALA A 222 -0.45 -6.83 -33.08
N GLU A 223 -0.01 -7.86 -33.82
CA GLU A 223 -0.87 -8.70 -34.70
C GLU A 223 -1.44 -9.96 -34.02
N GLY A 224 -1.31 -10.11 -32.70
CA GLY A 224 -2.29 -10.90 -31.94
C GLY A 224 -1.91 -12.32 -31.52
N ALA A 225 -0.63 -12.62 -31.23
CA ALA A 225 -0.25 -13.86 -30.54
C ALA A 225 -0.65 -13.93 -29.04
N GLY A 226 -1.57 -13.07 -28.56
CA GLY A 226 -2.07 -13.02 -27.18
C GLY A 226 -1.09 -12.44 -26.13
N LEU A 227 0.22 -12.70 -26.28
CA LEU A 227 1.28 -12.30 -25.34
C LEU A 227 1.76 -10.84 -25.53
N GLY A 228 1.80 -10.35 -26.78
CA GLY A 228 2.27 -8.99 -27.10
C GLY A 228 1.36 -7.88 -26.57
N HIS A 229 0.04 -8.08 -26.57
CA HIS A 229 -0.92 -7.07 -26.14
C HIS A 229 -0.92 -6.86 -24.61
N GLN A 230 -0.68 -7.93 -23.84
CA GLN A 230 -0.50 -7.81 -22.40
C GLN A 230 0.85 -7.16 -22.07
N PHE A 231 1.94 -7.55 -22.74
CA PHE A 231 3.24 -6.90 -22.58
C PHE A 231 3.17 -5.40 -22.91
N LEU A 232 2.57 -5.02 -24.05
CA LEU A 232 2.33 -3.64 -24.44
C LEU A 232 1.46 -2.88 -23.44
N ARG A 233 0.43 -3.51 -22.85
CA ARG A 233 -0.39 -2.88 -21.80
C ARG A 233 0.43 -2.56 -20.54
N HIS A 234 1.40 -3.39 -20.22
CA HIS A 234 2.32 -3.14 -19.12
C HIS A 234 3.39 -2.09 -19.47
N LEU A 235 3.90 -2.13 -20.69
CA LEU A 235 4.85 -1.15 -21.23
C LEU A 235 4.21 0.24 -21.37
N ALA A 236 2.90 0.31 -21.67
CA ALA A 236 2.12 1.54 -21.71
C ALA A 236 2.01 2.25 -20.34
N ARG A 237 2.41 1.58 -19.24
CA ARG A 237 2.54 2.20 -17.92
C ARG A 237 3.96 2.70 -17.62
N THR A 238 4.93 2.46 -18.50
CA THR A 238 6.23 3.13 -18.42
C THR A 238 6.02 4.62 -18.65
N SER A 239 6.61 5.43 -17.78
CA SER A 239 6.49 6.89 -17.89
C SER A 239 7.42 7.45 -18.98
N LEU A 240 8.46 6.70 -19.33
CA LEU A 240 9.50 7.13 -20.25
C LEU A 240 10.08 5.93 -21.02
N LEU A 241 10.34 6.14 -22.30
CA LEU A 241 11.06 5.20 -23.15
C LEU A 241 12.43 5.79 -23.48
N LEU A 242 13.48 5.01 -23.27
CA LEU A 242 14.86 5.44 -23.50
C LEU A 242 15.43 4.59 -24.64
N HIS A 243 15.57 5.21 -25.80
CA HIS A 243 16.15 4.58 -26.97
C HIS A 243 17.69 4.64 -26.88
N LEU A 244 18.32 3.49 -26.70
CA LEU A 244 19.77 3.32 -26.80
C LEU A 244 20.14 3.03 -28.25
N VAL A 245 21.01 3.89 -28.80
CA VAL A 245 21.57 3.77 -30.15
C VAL A 245 23.09 3.64 -30.00
N ASP A 246 23.66 2.61 -30.63
CA ASP A 246 25.11 2.47 -30.71
C ASP A 246 25.66 3.42 -31.79
N ILE A 247 26.58 4.31 -31.40
CA ILE A 247 27.16 5.30 -32.32
C ILE A 247 28.28 4.71 -33.18
N ALA A 248 28.80 3.53 -32.83
CA ALA A 248 29.90 2.87 -33.51
C ALA A 248 29.65 1.36 -33.62
N PRO A 249 28.65 0.93 -34.41
CA PRO A 249 28.38 -0.48 -34.61
C PRO A 249 29.59 -1.17 -35.28
N PHE A 250 29.89 -2.39 -34.85
CA PHE A 250 30.96 -3.20 -35.44
C PHE A 250 30.66 -3.67 -36.86
N ASP A 251 29.38 -3.71 -37.24
CA ASP A 251 28.93 -4.08 -38.57
C ASP A 251 28.73 -2.81 -39.40
N GLU A 252 29.56 -2.64 -40.44
CA GLU A 252 29.52 -1.49 -41.35
C GLU A 252 28.21 -1.40 -42.15
N ALA A 253 27.40 -2.46 -42.17
CA ALA A 253 26.07 -2.45 -42.78
C ALA A 253 24.99 -1.79 -41.90
N VAL A 254 25.27 -1.55 -40.61
CA VAL A 254 24.31 -0.95 -39.68
C VAL A 254 24.45 0.57 -39.71
N ASN A 255 23.39 1.27 -40.13
CA ASN A 255 23.34 2.73 -40.13
C ASN A 255 22.64 3.25 -38.86
N PRO A 256 23.36 3.92 -37.93
CA PRO A 256 22.78 4.43 -36.68
C PRO A 256 21.63 5.44 -36.88
N VAL A 257 21.61 6.14 -38.02
CA VAL A 257 20.56 7.12 -38.34
C VAL A 257 19.26 6.41 -38.76
N GLU A 258 19.36 5.25 -39.38
CA GLU A 258 18.19 4.42 -39.70
C GLU A 258 17.69 3.71 -38.44
N GLU A 259 18.61 3.23 -37.58
CA GLU A 259 18.26 2.64 -36.29
C GLU A 259 17.53 3.64 -35.37
N ALA A 260 18.00 4.88 -35.27
CA ALA A 260 17.38 5.90 -34.43
C ALA A 260 15.98 6.33 -34.91
N LYS A 261 15.63 6.06 -36.18
CA LYS A 261 14.32 6.39 -36.78
C LYS A 261 13.30 5.25 -36.69
N ALA A 262 13.76 4.02 -36.46
CA ALA A 262 12.92 2.84 -36.26
C ALA A 262 12.31 2.81 -34.85
#